data_AF-I7IAR3-F1
#
_entry.id   AF-I7IAR3-F1
#
_cell.length_a   1.000
_cell.length_b   1.000
_cell.length_c   1.000
_cell.angle_alpha   90.00
_cell.angle_beta   90.00
_cell.angle_gamma   90.00
#
_symmetry.space_group_name_H-M   'P 1'
#
loop_
_entity.id
_entity.type
_entity.pdbx_description
1 polymer ?
#
loop_
_entity_poly.entity_id
_entity_poly.type
_entity_poly.pdbx_seq_one_letter_code
_entity_poly.pdbx_strand_id
1 'polypeptide(L)'
;MHKLSKYLLCGFIAISCFIGSTSHAQDKGEKLVFTSISVSARSQLKNFINNVQSASGTFEQSQVVLGWGAAEGQTLNTSDLQKGEFVFERPGKFAWIVKEPLEQQIVSDGSVLLQYDPDLLQVTERDVKKAIGTSPASILFGNSKIETSFKLENLPEKEGWIRARPKQSDSGMKYIDIHFIDGMPTELLIMDSFDKTTSIKFTSIKEGNPLGASAFKLKDIPQNVDRVKL
;
A
#
# COMPACT_ATOMS: atom_id res chain seq x y z
N MET A 1 -6.71 -57.98 -1.99
CA MET A 1 -7.03 -58.11 -3.43
C MET A 1 -8.17 -59.13 -3.52
N HIS A 2 -9.42 -58.91 -3.94
CA HIS A 2 -10.17 -57.87 -4.67
C HIS A 2 -11.47 -57.57 -3.88
N LYS A 3 -11.83 -56.30 -3.59
CA LYS A 3 -12.80 -55.42 -4.28
C LYS A 3 -14.02 -56.11 -4.91
N LEU A 4 -15.25 -55.60 -4.82
CA LEU A 4 -15.99 -54.64 -3.98
C LEU A 4 -17.43 -54.80 -4.51
N SER A 5 -18.42 -55.06 -3.65
CA SER A 5 -19.82 -55.30 -4.04
C SER A 5 -20.72 -54.12 -3.69
N LYS A 6 -21.35 -53.58 -4.73
CA LYS A 6 -22.76 -53.17 -4.87
C LYS A 6 -23.41 -52.15 -3.90
N TYR A 7 -23.94 -51.10 -4.53
CA TYR A 7 -25.27 -50.46 -4.38
C TYR A 7 -25.81 -50.18 -2.96
N LEU A 8 -26.00 -48.90 -2.61
CA LEU A 8 -27.20 -48.06 -2.84
C LEU A 8 -28.35 -48.34 -1.83
N LEU A 9 -28.68 -47.25 -1.11
CA LEU A 9 -29.98 -46.85 -0.53
C LEU A 9 -30.49 -47.41 0.82
N CYS A 10 -30.88 -46.42 1.63
CA CYS A 10 -32.01 -46.34 2.57
C CYS A 10 -31.93 -46.96 3.98
N GLY A 11 -32.31 -46.13 4.97
CA GLY A 11 -32.63 -46.51 6.35
C GLY A 11 -32.29 -45.40 7.35
N PHE A 12 -33.07 -44.31 7.43
CA PHE A 12 -34.01 -44.06 8.54
C PHE A 12 -33.42 -44.17 9.95
N ILE A 13 -33.21 -43.04 10.64
CA ILE A 13 -33.60 -42.89 12.06
C ILE A 13 -34.29 -41.53 12.23
N ALA A 14 -35.53 -41.62 12.69
CA ALA A 14 -36.41 -40.54 13.07
C ALA A 14 -36.06 -39.98 14.45
N ILE A 15 -36.20 -38.67 14.63
CA ILE A 15 -36.64 -38.11 15.91
C ILE A 15 -37.76 -37.12 15.61
N SER A 16 -38.97 -37.59 15.83
CA SER A 16 -40.20 -36.81 15.90
C SER A 16 -40.25 -36.15 17.28
N CYS A 17 -40.40 -34.84 17.33
CA CYS A 17 -41.08 -34.19 18.46
C CYS A 17 -42.07 -33.19 17.90
N PHE A 18 -43.34 -33.51 18.15
CA PHE A 18 -44.53 -32.89 17.58
C PHE A 18 -45.30 -32.30 18.76
N ILE A 19 -45.31 -30.97 18.87
CA ILE A 19 -46.33 -30.16 19.56
C ILE A 19 -46.33 -28.86 18.71
N GLY A 20 -47.27 -28.57 17.82
CA GLY A 20 -48.71 -28.65 17.96
C GLY A 20 -49.25 -27.22 18.14
N SER A 21 -49.42 -26.47 17.05
CA SER A 21 -50.63 -25.68 16.76
C SER A 21 -50.48 -24.92 15.45
N THR A 22 -51.43 -25.15 14.54
CA THR A 22 -51.53 -24.56 13.21
C THR A 22 -52.02 -23.12 13.27
N SER A 23 -51.30 -22.18 12.65
CA SER A 23 -51.91 -20.99 12.06
C SER A 23 -51.28 -20.72 10.69
N HIS A 24 -52.14 -20.26 9.78
CA HIS A 24 -51.95 -20.26 8.33
C HIS A 24 -50.88 -19.28 7.85
N ALA A 25 -50.05 -19.76 6.91
CA ALA A 25 -49.44 -19.08 5.77
C ALA A 25 -49.23 -17.56 5.83
N GLN A 26 -47.96 -17.14 5.85
CA GLN A 26 -47.36 -16.39 4.73
C GLN A 26 -45.83 -16.37 4.90
N ASP A 27 -45.17 -17.25 4.15
CA ASP A 27 -43.74 -17.22 3.88
C ASP A 27 -43.42 -15.90 3.14
N LYS A 28 -42.91 -14.92 3.87
CA LYS A 28 -42.19 -13.78 3.30
C LYS A 28 -40.73 -14.07 3.52
N GLY A 29 -40.09 -14.65 2.51
CA GLY A 29 -38.63 -14.78 2.45
C GLY A 29 -37.96 -13.42 2.53
N GLU A 30 -37.70 -12.94 3.75
CA GLU A 30 -36.69 -11.93 4.00
C GLU A 30 -35.35 -12.56 3.64
N LYS A 31 -34.88 -12.25 2.42
CA LYS A 31 -33.46 -12.34 2.10
C LYS A 31 -32.73 -11.57 3.20
N LEU A 32 -32.05 -12.29 4.09
CA LEU A 32 -31.01 -11.71 4.93
C LEU A 32 -29.92 -11.21 3.98
N VAL A 33 -30.04 -9.96 3.56
CA VAL A 33 -28.99 -9.24 2.86
C VAL A 33 -27.92 -8.95 3.91
N PHE A 34 -26.94 -9.85 4.00
CA PHE A 34 -25.68 -9.55 4.66
C PHE A 34 -25.01 -8.43 3.86
N THR A 35 -25.31 -7.19 4.23
CA THR A 35 -24.55 -6.04 3.73
C THR A 35 -23.18 -6.18 4.38
N SER A 36 -22.20 -6.64 3.61
CA SER A 36 -20.81 -6.52 4.03
C SER A 36 -20.54 -5.04 4.29
N ILE A 37 -20.22 -4.70 5.53
CA ILE A 37 -19.74 -3.35 5.86
C ILE A 37 -18.32 -3.27 5.29
N SER A 38 -18.21 -2.93 4.01
CA SER A 38 -16.92 -2.64 3.39
C SER A 38 -16.37 -1.37 4.05
N VAL A 39 -15.23 -1.48 4.74
CA VAL A 39 -14.56 -0.34 5.35
C VAL A 39 -13.98 0.51 4.22
N SER A 40 -14.50 1.72 4.04
CA SER A 40 -14.02 2.63 2.98
C SER A 40 -12.50 2.78 3.01
N ALA A 41 -11.86 2.89 1.83
CA ALA A 41 -10.42 3.11 1.70
C ALA A 41 -9.93 4.32 2.52
N ARG A 42 -10.77 5.36 2.66
CA ARG A 42 -10.50 6.50 3.54
C ARG A 42 -10.39 6.12 5.01
N SER A 43 -11.30 5.29 5.49
CA SER A 43 -11.23 4.78 6.87
C SER A 43 -10.03 3.86 7.07
N GLN A 44 -9.70 3.03 6.07
CA GLN A 44 -8.50 2.19 6.11
C GLN A 44 -7.22 3.03 6.18
N LEU A 45 -7.07 4.04 5.32
CA LEU A 45 -5.96 5.00 5.35
C LEU A 45 -5.85 5.69 6.71
N LYS A 46 -6.98 6.18 7.26
CA LYS A 46 -7.00 6.84 8.56
C LYS A 46 -6.54 5.89 9.68
N ASN A 47 -7.03 4.66 9.67
CA ASN A 47 -6.63 3.65 10.65
C ASN A 47 -5.15 3.29 10.52
N PHE A 48 -4.66 3.08 9.30
CA PHE A 48 -3.25 2.80 9.02
C PHE A 48 -2.34 3.91 9.58
N ILE A 49 -2.65 5.17 9.27
CA ILE A 49 -1.85 6.32 9.71
C ILE A 49 -1.85 6.47 11.24
N ASN A 50 -2.98 6.21 11.90
CA ASN A 50 -3.12 6.42 13.34
C ASN A 50 -2.59 5.26 14.18
N ASN A 51 -2.71 4.03 13.69
CA ASN A 51 -2.47 2.83 14.49
C ASN A 51 -1.16 2.13 14.14
N VAL A 52 -0.68 2.24 12.89
CA VAL A 52 0.59 1.62 12.49
C VAL A 52 1.75 2.58 12.73
N GLN A 53 2.43 2.37 13.86
CA GLN A 53 3.57 3.20 14.28
C GLN A 53 4.88 2.78 13.61
N SER A 54 5.07 1.50 13.33
CA SER A 54 6.19 1.01 12.54
C SER A 54 5.80 -0.20 11.72
N ALA A 55 6.39 -0.31 10.54
CA ALA A 55 6.33 -1.53 9.75
C ALA A 55 7.55 -1.65 8.84
N SER A 56 7.81 -2.86 8.40
CA SER A 56 8.82 -3.19 7.38
C SER A 56 8.21 -4.09 6.31
N GLY A 57 8.80 -4.10 5.12
CA GLY A 57 8.39 -5.01 4.06
C GLY A 57 9.26 -4.87 2.84
N THR A 58 8.80 -5.47 1.75
CA THR A 58 9.42 -5.40 0.43
C THR A 58 8.51 -4.66 -0.53
N PHE A 59 9.09 -4.14 -1.61
CA PHE A 59 8.34 -3.53 -2.68
C PHE A 59 8.91 -3.92 -4.05
N GLU A 60 8.04 -3.87 -5.04
CA GLU A 60 8.40 -3.82 -6.45
C GLU A 60 7.87 -2.52 -7.05
N GLN A 61 8.68 -1.82 -7.85
CA GLN A 61 8.26 -0.57 -8.51
C GLN A 61 8.68 -0.52 -9.97
N SER A 62 7.87 0.12 -10.81
CA SER A 62 8.16 0.37 -12.23
C SER A 62 7.37 1.58 -12.74
N GLN A 63 7.84 2.21 -13.81
CA GLN A 63 7.03 3.15 -14.57
C GLN A 63 6.03 2.39 -15.43
N VAL A 64 4.79 2.85 -15.45
CA VAL A 64 3.69 2.21 -16.15
C VAL A 64 2.87 3.21 -16.96
N VAL A 65 2.24 2.71 -18.02
CA VAL A 65 1.17 3.44 -18.71
C VAL A 65 -0.16 2.82 -18.32
N LEU A 66 -1.06 3.67 -17.82
CA LEU A 66 -2.44 3.32 -17.51
C LEU A 66 -3.28 3.62 -18.76
N GLY A 67 -3.65 2.60 -19.50
CA GLY A 67 -4.64 2.68 -20.58
C GLY A 67 -4.36 3.68 -21.72
N TRP A 68 -3.72 3.20 -22.79
CA TRP A 68 -4.10 3.43 -24.19
C TRP A 68 -3.43 2.32 -25.03
N GLY A 69 -4.23 1.45 -25.65
CA GLY A 69 -3.77 0.30 -26.46
C GLY A 69 -3.66 -1.04 -25.72
N ALA A 70 -3.84 -1.05 -24.40
CA ALA A 70 -3.99 -2.26 -23.60
C ALA A 70 -5.48 -2.42 -23.25
N ALA A 71 -6.02 -3.65 -23.30
CA ALA A 71 -7.40 -3.91 -22.90
C ALA A 71 -7.67 -3.29 -21.52
N GLU A 72 -8.88 -2.78 -21.30
CA GLU A 72 -9.30 -2.13 -20.06
C GLU A 72 -8.82 -2.92 -18.83
N GLY A 73 -7.95 -2.32 -18.02
CA GLY A 73 -7.32 -2.97 -16.86
C GLY A 73 -5.88 -3.49 -17.05
N GLN A 74 -5.29 -3.39 -18.24
CA GLN A 74 -3.87 -3.75 -18.44
C GLN A 74 -2.95 -2.57 -18.13
N THR A 75 -1.97 -2.84 -17.26
CA THR A 75 -0.86 -1.94 -16.93
C THR A 75 0.37 -2.42 -17.70
N LEU A 76 0.95 -1.56 -18.53
CA LEU A 76 2.17 -1.89 -19.28
C LEU A 76 3.38 -1.25 -18.60
N ASN A 77 4.36 -2.07 -18.24
CA ASN A 77 5.65 -1.58 -17.75
C ASN A 77 6.40 -0.89 -18.89
N THR A 78 6.94 0.29 -18.58
CA THR A 78 7.72 1.15 -19.49
C THR A 78 9.14 1.38 -18.99
N SER A 79 9.49 0.85 -17.82
CA SER A 79 10.83 0.79 -17.26
C SER A 79 11.15 -0.60 -16.73
N ASP A 80 12.42 -0.82 -16.41
CA ASP A 80 12.83 -2.00 -15.65
C ASP A 80 12.13 -2.05 -14.29
N LEU A 81 11.86 -3.28 -13.84
CA LEU A 81 11.29 -3.55 -12.53
C LEU A 81 12.38 -3.37 -11.48
N GLN A 82 12.12 -2.49 -10.51
CA GLN A 82 13.00 -2.27 -9.38
C GLN A 82 12.44 -2.97 -8.15
N LYS A 83 13.32 -3.58 -7.35
CA LYS A 83 12.92 -4.29 -6.13
C LYS A 83 13.68 -3.76 -4.95
N GLY A 84 13.04 -3.76 -3.80
CA GLY A 84 13.67 -3.21 -2.61
C GLY A 84 12.94 -3.53 -1.32
N GLU A 85 13.43 -2.89 -0.27
CA GLU A 85 12.95 -3.02 1.09
C GLU A 85 12.62 -1.65 1.66
N PHE A 86 11.59 -1.63 2.49
CA PHE A 86 11.24 -0.44 3.24
C PHE A 86 11.12 -0.76 4.72
N VAL A 87 11.40 0.26 5.52
CA VAL A 87 11.01 0.30 6.93
C VAL A 87 10.66 1.72 7.31
N PHE A 88 9.71 1.86 8.22
CA PHE A 88 9.39 3.15 8.82
C PHE A 88 9.09 3.03 10.30
N GLU A 89 9.30 4.15 10.99
CA GLU A 89 8.90 4.38 12.37
C GLU A 89 8.41 5.82 12.49
N ARG A 90 7.17 5.99 12.95
CA ARG A 90 6.59 7.31 13.14
C ARG A 90 7.11 7.94 14.45
N PRO A 91 7.30 9.27 14.46
CA PRO A 91 7.11 10.19 13.34
C PRO A 91 8.35 10.27 12.42
N GLY A 92 8.12 10.23 11.10
CA GLY A 92 9.05 10.73 10.09
C GLY A 92 10.31 9.92 9.80
N LYS A 93 10.59 8.84 10.54
CA LYS A 93 11.73 7.96 10.24
C LYS A 93 11.34 6.94 9.20
N PHE A 94 12.15 6.81 8.16
CA PHE A 94 11.98 5.74 7.18
C PHE A 94 13.28 5.44 6.45
N ALA A 95 13.35 4.25 5.85
CA ALA A 95 14.35 3.86 4.89
C ALA A 95 13.65 3.16 3.72
N TRP A 96 14.02 3.55 2.51
CA TRP A 96 13.58 3.00 1.24
C TRP A 96 14.83 2.62 0.46
N ILE A 97 15.07 1.32 0.33
CA ILE A 97 16.30 0.78 -0.22
C ILE A 97 15.95 -0.01 -1.47
N VAL A 98 16.27 0.54 -2.64
CA VAL A 98 16.24 -0.21 -3.90
C VAL A 98 17.48 -1.09 -3.92
N LYS A 99 17.30 -2.39 -4.16
CA LYS A 99 18.35 -3.41 -4.24
C LYS A 99 18.66 -3.81 -5.68
N GLU A 100 17.64 -3.84 -6.53
CA GLU A 100 17.74 -4.27 -7.91
C GLU A 100 16.99 -3.30 -8.83
N PRO A 101 17.45 -3.08 -10.07
CA PRO A 101 18.75 -3.52 -10.61
C PRO A 101 19.91 -2.61 -10.17
N LEU A 102 19.61 -1.36 -9.81
CA LEU A 102 20.59 -0.36 -9.39
C LEU A 102 20.28 0.04 -7.95
N GLU A 103 21.28 -0.08 -7.08
CA GLU A 103 21.11 0.24 -5.67
C GLU A 103 20.85 1.73 -5.50
N GLN A 104 19.84 2.09 -4.72
CA GLN A 104 19.57 3.47 -4.33
C GLN A 104 19.01 3.49 -2.91
N GLN A 105 19.40 4.51 -2.13
CA GLN A 105 18.94 4.61 -0.74
C GLN A 105 18.26 5.96 -0.52
N ILE A 106 17.05 5.94 0.04
CA ILE A 106 16.37 7.15 0.52
C ILE A 106 16.02 6.92 1.98
N VAL A 107 16.64 7.68 2.87
CA VAL A 107 16.49 7.54 4.31
C VAL A 107 16.09 8.86 4.95
N SER A 108 15.39 8.78 6.08
CA SER A 108 15.03 9.92 6.91
C SER A 108 15.09 9.51 8.37
N ASP A 109 15.67 10.37 9.20
CA ASP A 109 15.67 10.25 10.66
C ASP A 109 14.52 11.05 11.33
N GLY A 110 13.63 11.64 10.52
CA GLY A 110 12.54 12.49 10.95
C GLY A 110 12.87 13.99 10.94
N SER A 111 14.13 14.37 10.71
CA SER A 111 14.57 15.77 10.58
C SER A 111 15.00 16.08 9.15
N VAL A 112 15.81 15.20 8.55
CA VAL A 112 16.34 15.38 7.19
C VAL A 112 16.04 14.16 6.33
N LEU A 113 15.83 14.39 5.04
CA LEU A 113 15.79 13.34 4.02
C LEU A 113 17.14 13.32 3.30
N LEU A 114 17.76 12.15 3.29
CA LEU A 114 18.98 11.87 2.54
C LEU A 114 18.67 10.88 1.42
N GLN A 115 19.12 11.20 0.21
CA GLN A 115 19.05 10.33 -0.94
C GLN A 115 20.47 10.07 -1.44
N TYR A 116 20.86 8.81 -1.52
CA TYR A 116 22.12 8.38 -2.11
C TYR A 116 21.88 7.69 -3.44
N ASP A 117 22.59 8.19 -4.46
CA ASP A 117 22.69 7.59 -5.78
C ASP A 117 24.14 7.15 -6.01
N PRO A 118 24.43 5.82 -6.01
CA PRO A 118 25.77 5.30 -6.22
C PRO A 118 26.34 5.59 -7.60
N ASP A 119 25.51 5.63 -8.65
CA ASP A 119 25.98 5.86 -10.03
C ASP A 119 26.48 7.30 -10.19
N LEU A 120 25.83 8.24 -9.50
CA LEU A 120 26.26 9.64 -9.45
C LEU A 120 27.34 9.89 -8.39
N LEU A 121 27.64 8.90 -7.53
CA LEU A 121 28.42 9.09 -6.30
C LEU A 121 27.98 10.34 -5.53
N GLN A 122 26.67 10.50 -5.35
CA GLN A 122 26.09 11.72 -4.79
C GLN A 122 25.10 11.43 -3.67
N VAL A 123 25.24 12.16 -2.56
CA VAL A 123 24.24 12.28 -1.50
C VAL A 123 23.55 13.64 -1.62
N THR A 124 22.24 13.61 -1.74
CA THR A 124 21.39 14.80 -1.70
C THR A 124 20.68 14.90 -0.37
N GLU A 125 20.75 16.06 0.28
CA GLU A 125 20.08 16.36 1.55
C GLU A 125 18.95 17.36 1.33
N ARG A 126 17.76 17.05 1.86
CA ARG A 126 16.58 17.91 1.84
C ARG A 126 15.98 18.01 3.25
N ASP A 127 15.46 19.18 3.61
CA ASP A 127 14.61 19.32 4.80
C ASP A 127 13.34 18.46 4.62
N VAL A 128 13.03 17.61 5.59
CA VAL A 128 11.87 16.70 5.52
C VAL A 128 10.54 17.45 5.31
N LYS A 129 10.43 18.69 5.80
CA LYS A 129 9.23 19.54 5.63
C LYS A 129 9.05 19.99 4.18
N LYS A 130 10.16 20.15 3.45
CA LYS A 130 10.18 20.51 2.02
C LYS A 130 10.15 19.28 1.11
N ALA A 131 10.45 18.10 1.66
CA ALA A 131 10.52 16.84 0.91
C ALA A 131 9.21 16.03 0.94
N ILE A 132 8.12 16.58 1.48
CA ILE A 132 6.82 15.89 1.51
C ILE A 132 6.34 15.68 0.07
N GLY A 133 6.17 14.41 -0.32
CA GLY A 133 5.74 14.04 -1.68
C GLY A 133 6.90 13.85 -2.66
N THR A 134 8.15 14.04 -2.27
CA THR A 134 9.31 13.78 -3.15
C THR A 134 9.73 12.31 -3.17
N SER A 135 9.21 11.48 -2.26
CA SER A 135 9.37 10.03 -2.30
C SER A 135 8.07 9.30 -1.95
N PRO A 136 7.79 8.12 -2.53
CA PRO A 136 6.62 7.30 -2.20
C PRO A 136 6.50 7.00 -0.69
N ALA A 137 7.64 6.72 -0.06
CA ALA A 137 7.75 6.47 1.37
C ALA A 137 7.31 7.66 2.22
N SER A 138 7.64 8.90 1.82
CA SER A 138 7.28 10.12 2.58
C SER A 138 5.78 10.33 2.67
N ILE A 139 5.01 9.86 1.68
CA ILE A 139 3.55 10.00 1.63
C ILE A 139 2.89 9.07 2.64
N LEU A 140 3.29 7.80 2.65
CA LEU A 140 2.69 6.80 3.52
C LEU A 140 3.23 6.89 4.95
N PHE A 141 4.51 7.17 5.09
CA PHE A 141 5.26 7.01 6.35
C PHE A 141 5.73 8.34 6.95
N GLY A 142 5.36 9.45 6.34
CA GLY A 142 5.55 10.79 6.90
C GLY A 142 4.75 11.01 8.18
N ASN A 143 4.66 12.26 8.61
CA ASN A 143 3.93 12.59 9.83
C ASN A 143 2.45 12.23 9.70
N SER A 144 1.80 11.95 10.83
CA SER A 144 0.45 11.36 10.97
C SER A 144 -0.72 12.24 10.46
N LYS A 145 -0.46 13.20 9.57
CA LYS A 145 -1.41 14.20 9.10
C LYS A 145 -1.41 14.32 7.57
N ILE A 146 -1.63 13.23 6.83
CA ILE A 146 -1.71 13.27 5.36
C ILE A 146 -2.70 14.34 4.85
N GLU A 147 -3.82 14.56 5.57
CA GLU A 147 -4.84 15.54 5.21
C GLU A 147 -4.37 17.00 5.32
N THR A 148 -3.25 17.30 5.99
CA THR A 148 -2.70 18.67 5.97
C THR A 148 -2.05 18.99 4.63
N SER A 149 -1.44 18.00 3.99
CA SER A 149 -0.69 18.17 2.74
C SER A 149 -1.49 17.73 1.51
N PHE A 150 -2.51 16.89 1.69
CA PHE A 150 -3.30 16.31 0.60
C PHE A 150 -4.81 16.49 0.80
N LYS A 151 -5.53 16.68 -0.32
CA LYS A 151 -6.98 16.49 -0.40
C LYS A 151 -7.26 15.03 -0.74
N LEU A 152 -8.08 14.37 0.07
CA LEU A 152 -8.45 12.96 -0.11
C LEU A 152 -9.78 12.84 -0.89
N GLU A 153 -9.80 11.99 -1.90
CA GLU A 153 -10.94 11.73 -2.79
C GLU A 153 -11.18 10.22 -2.87
N ASN A 154 -12.42 9.78 -2.61
CA ASN A 154 -12.79 8.37 -2.79
C ASN A 154 -12.85 8.04 -4.28
N LEU A 155 -12.45 6.83 -4.66
CA LEU A 155 -12.57 6.32 -6.03
C LEU A 155 -13.63 5.21 -6.06
N PRO A 156 -14.93 5.53 -6.14
CA PRO A 156 -16.00 4.54 -6.02
C PRO A 156 -15.99 3.48 -7.12
N GLU A 157 -15.43 3.81 -8.29
CA GLU A 157 -15.28 2.89 -9.43
C GLU A 157 -14.14 1.88 -9.24
N LYS A 158 -13.30 2.06 -8.22
CA LYS A 158 -12.16 1.20 -7.89
C LYS A 158 -12.21 0.82 -6.41
N GLU A 159 -12.81 -0.32 -6.10
CA GLU A 159 -12.92 -0.80 -4.72
C GLU A 159 -11.56 -0.83 -4.00
N GLY A 160 -11.51 -0.37 -2.75
CA GLY A 160 -10.27 -0.33 -1.96
C GLY A 160 -9.33 0.83 -2.29
N TRP A 161 -9.63 1.66 -3.30
CA TRP A 161 -8.77 2.78 -3.69
C TRP A 161 -9.17 4.14 -3.09
N ILE A 162 -8.16 4.93 -2.77
CA ILE A 162 -8.30 6.34 -2.40
C ILE A 162 -7.27 7.19 -3.13
N ARG A 163 -7.69 8.36 -3.59
CA ARG A 163 -6.82 9.35 -4.22
C ARG A 163 -6.40 10.42 -3.23
N ALA A 164 -5.12 10.74 -3.19
CA ALA A 164 -4.54 11.87 -2.48
C ALA A 164 -3.98 12.89 -3.49
N ARG A 165 -4.50 14.12 -3.49
CA ARG A 165 -4.01 15.22 -4.34
C ARG A 165 -3.23 16.23 -3.49
N PRO A 166 -1.99 16.58 -3.85
CA PRO A 166 -1.24 17.58 -3.10
C PRO A 166 -2.00 18.91 -3.11
N LYS A 167 -2.03 19.58 -1.96
CA LYS A 167 -2.64 20.92 -1.83
C LYS A 167 -1.72 22.02 -2.37
N GLN A 168 -0.42 21.75 -2.44
CA GLN A 168 0.57 22.65 -3.01
C GLN A 168 0.89 22.26 -4.45
N SER A 169 0.99 23.26 -5.32
CA SER A 169 1.16 23.09 -6.78
C SER A 169 2.58 22.77 -7.22
N ASP A 170 3.59 22.95 -6.36
CA ASP A 170 5.01 22.78 -6.63
C ASP A 170 5.57 21.39 -6.25
N SER A 171 4.70 20.45 -5.88
CA SER A 171 5.09 19.10 -5.44
C SER A 171 5.74 18.22 -6.52
N GLY A 172 5.71 18.62 -7.79
CA GLY A 172 6.10 17.77 -8.92
C GLY A 172 5.12 16.62 -9.19
N MET A 173 4.02 16.53 -8.44
CA MET A 173 3.08 15.41 -8.47
C MET A 173 1.64 15.87 -8.71
N LYS A 174 0.88 15.12 -9.52
CA LYS A 174 -0.55 15.38 -9.78
C LYS A 174 -1.44 14.71 -8.75
N TYR A 175 -1.20 13.43 -8.46
CA TYR A 175 -1.92 12.68 -7.44
C TYR A 175 -1.24 11.35 -7.13
N ILE A 176 -1.75 10.70 -6.08
CA ILE A 176 -1.41 9.34 -5.67
C ILE A 176 -2.71 8.58 -5.49
N ASP A 177 -2.81 7.41 -6.10
CA ASP A 177 -3.85 6.44 -5.76
C ASP A 177 -3.24 5.38 -4.84
N ILE A 178 -3.91 5.09 -3.74
CA ILE A 178 -3.49 4.13 -2.72
C ILE A 178 -4.55 3.03 -2.65
N HIS A 179 -4.13 1.79 -2.86
CA HIS A 179 -4.99 0.62 -2.72
C HIS A 179 -4.83 0.00 -1.34
N PHE A 180 -5.94 -0.27 -0.67
CA PHE A 180 -6.00 -0.92 0.63
C PHE A 180 -6.70 -2.26 0.58
N ILE A 181 -6.11 -3.26 1.23
CA ILE A 181 -6.74 -4.55 1.54
C ILE A 181 -6.55 -4.79 3.04
N ASP A 182 -7.62 -5.14 3.75
CA ASP A 182 -7.59 -5.46 5.18
C ASP A 182 -6.87 -4.44 6.07
N GLY A 183 -6.98 -3.15 5.74
CA GLY A 183 -6.37 -2.05 6.49
C GLY A 183 -4.92 -1.73 6.13
N MET A 184 -4.31 -2.49 5.21
CA MET A 184 -2.90 -2.32 4.81
C MET A 184 -2.77 -1.82 3.37
N PRO A 185 -1.82 -0.91 3.08
CA PRO A 185 -1.58 -0.47 1.71
C PRO A 185 -0.93 -1.61 0.92
N THR A 186 -1.46 -1.91 -0.26
CA THR A 186 -0.95 -2.99 -1.13
C THR A 186 -0.35 -2.47 -2.43
N GLU A 187 -0.84 -1.34 -2.94
CA GLU A 187 -0.32 -0.72 -4.15
C GLU A 187 -0.42 0.82 -4.10
N LEU A 188 0.57 1.49 -4.68
CA LEU A 188 0.52 2.90 -5.02
C LEU A 188 0.59 3.09 -6.54
N LEU A 189 -0.18 4.05 -7.04
CA LEU A 189 0.02 4.64 -8.36
C LEU A 189 0.29 6.12 -8.17
N ILE A 190 1.51 6.55 -8.50
CA ILE A 190 1.93 7.95 -8.37
C ILE A 190 1.98 8.55 -9.75
N MET A 191 1.17 9.57 -10.01
CA MET A 191 1.20 10.31 -11.27
C MET A 191 1.93 11.65 -11.07
N ASP A 192 3.02 11.83 -11.81
CA ASP A 192 3.81 13.06 -11.76
C ASP A 192 3.24 14.17 -12.66
N SER A 193 3.86 15.35 -12.62
CA SER A 193 3.46 16.51 -13.42
C SER A 193 3.66 16.33 -14.93
N PHE A 194 4.48 15.35 -15.33
CA PHE A 194 4.78 15.00 -16.71
C PHE A 194 3.96 13.80 -17.21
N ASP A 195 2.89 13.43 -16.49
CA ASP A 195 1.99 12.31 -16.81
C ASP A 195 2.68 10.93 -16.77
N LYS A 196 3.84 10.81 -16.12
CA LYS A 196 4.44 9.52 -15.84
C LYS A 196 3.78 8.91 -14.62
N THR A 197 3.42 7.64 -14.72
CA THR A 197 2.89 6.87 -13.59
C THR A 197 3.95 5.91 -13.08
N THR A 198 4.21 5.93 -11.78
CA THR A 198 4.99 4.90 -11.10
C THR A 198 4.04 3.99 -10.33
N SER A 199 4.05 2.69 -10.62
CA SER A 199 3.38 1.66 -9.81
C SER A 199 4.35 1.14 -8.75
N ILE A 200 3.87 0.95 -7.53
CA ILE A 200 4.62 0.41 -6.41
C ILE A 200 3.74 -0.60 -5.70
N LYS A 201 4.17 -1.86 -5.67
CA LYS A 201 3.44 -2.94 -5.01
C LYS A 201 4.17 -3.37 -3.77
N PHE A 202 3.48 -3.37 -2.65
CA PHE A 202 4.03 -3.81 -1.37
C PHE A 202 3.78 -5.28 -1.15
N THR A 203 4.78 -5.95 -0.60
CA THR A 203 4.72 -7.35 -0.23
C THR A 203 5.33 -7.55 1.15
N SER A 204 4.90 -8.62 1.83
CA SER A 204 5.48 -9.04 3.10
C SER A 204 5.51 -7.95 4.19
N ILE A 205 4.46 -7.11 4.25
CA ILE A 205 4.37 -6.06 5.28
C ILE A 205 4.21 -6.69 6.66
N LYS A 206 5.06 -6.28 7.58
CA LYS A 206 5.05 -6.69 8.99
C LYS A 206 5.02 -5.46 9.87
N GLU A 207 3.93 -5.30 10.62
CA GLU A 207 3.81 -4.28 11.65
C GLU A 207 4.66 -4.62 12.86
N GLY A 208 5.11 -3.59 13.57
CA GLY A 208 5.68 -3.72 14.90
C GLY A 208 7.06 -4.36 14.89
N ASN A 209 8.08 -3.52 14.95
CA ASN A 209 9.39 -3.76 15.57
C ASN A 209 10.11 -2.41 15.67
N PRO A 210 10.47 -1.91 16.86
CA PRO A 210 11.37 -0.78 16.97
C PRO A 210 12.71 -1.19 16.36
N LEU A 211 13.15 -0.49 15.32
CA LEU A 211 14.47 -0.71 14.77
C LEU A 211 15.47 0.23 15.45
N GLY A 212 16.70 -0.25 15.63
CA GLY A 212 17.79 0.61 16.08
C GLY A 212 17.96 1.80 15.12
N ALA A 213 18.45 2.93 15.64
CA ALA A 213 18.62 4.17 14.86
C ALA A 213 19.48 4.01 13.59
N SER A 214 20.29 2.95 13.49
CA SER A 214 21.06 2.59 12.30
C SER A 214 20.21 2.17 11.10
N ALA A 215 18.94 1.77 11.31
CA ALA A 215 18.03 1.42 10.23
C ALA A 215 17.63 2.63 9.36
N PHE A 216 17.77 3.84 9.90
CA PHE A 216 17.34 5.09 9.27
C PHE A 216 18.52 5.95 8.81
N LYS A 217 19.68 5.33 8.57
CA LYS A 217 20.90 5.99 8.12
C LYS A 217 21.36 5.38 6.80
N LEU A 218 22.02 6.20 5.98
CA LEU A 218 22.68 5.74 4.77
C LEU A 218 23.76 4.71 5.14
N LYS A 219 23.85 3.64 4.35
CA LYS A 219 24.84 2.57 4.51
C LYS A 219 25.80 2.58 3.34
N ASP A 220 27.02 2.11 3.59
CA ASP A 220 28.02 1.83 2.56
C ASP A 220 28.34 3.04 1.65
N ILE A 221 28.41 4.24 2.26
CA ILE A 221 28.72 5.49 1.55
C ILE A 221 30.23 5.68 1.40
N PRO A 222 30.75 5.82 0.17
CA PRO A 222 32.16 6.12 -0.08
C PRO A 222 32.60 7.48 0.49
N GLN A 223 33.89 7.63 0.80
CA GLN A 223 34.43 8.88 1.33
C GLN A 223 34.44 10.02 0.28
N ASN A 224 34.54 9.69 -1.01
CA ASN A 224 34.60 10.64 -2.12
C ASN A 224 33.21 11.01 -2.68
N VAL A 225 32.15 10.74 -1.93
CA VAL A 225 30.77 11.07 -2.35
C VAL A 225 30.56 12.59 -2.38
N ASP A 226 29.95 13.09 -3.45
CA ASP A 226 29.51 14.47 -3.52
C ASP A 226 28.30 14.70 -2.59
N ARG A 227 28.20 15.88 -1.97
CA ARG A 227 27.13 16.22 -1.03
C ARG A 227 26.45 17.51 -1.43
N VAL A 228 25.21 17.39 -1.89
CA VAL A 228 24.38 18.51 -2.33
C VAL A 228 23.27 18.77 -1.33
N LYS A 229 23.12 20.04 -0.91
CA LYS A 229 22.01 20.49 -0.05
C LYS A 229 21.02 21.31 -0.88
N LEU A 230 19.73 21.01 -0.77
CA LEU A 230 18.65 21.67 -1.50
C LEU A 230 17.68 22.42 -0.56
#